data_AF-A0A520C8K2-F1
#
_entry.id   AF-A0A520C8K2-F1
#
_cell.length_a   1.000
_cell.length_b   1.000
_cell.length_c   1.000
_cell.angle_alpha   90.00
_cell.angle_beta   90.00
_cell.angle_gamma   90.00
#
_symmetry.space_group_name_H-M   'P 1'
#
loop_
_entity.id
_entity.type
_entity.pdbx_description
1 polymer ?
#
loop_
_entity_poly.entity_id
_entity_poly.type
_entity_poly.pdbx_seq_one_letter_code
_entity_poly.pdbx_strand_id
1 'polypeptide(L)'
;MKSKCLIFIAVVFLFSCKNKSHQEAENQPAIQGTWKLISGTINDKKSGRTTSYPMDFSMIKIINETHFAFLKHNKNPKDSSGFDAGGGTY
;
A
#
# COMPACT_ATOMS: atom_id res chain seq x y z
N MET A 1 -27.74 43.06 19.06
CA MET A 1 -27.29 41.72 19.52
C MET A 1 -27.19 40.67 18.40
N LYS A 2 -28.08 40.66 17.40
CA LYS A 2 -28.07 39.70 16.27
C LYS A 2 -26.81 39.76 15.38
N SER A 3 -26.32 40.97 15.08
CA SER A 3 -25.11 41.16 14.24
C SER A 3 -23.81 40.71 14.91
N LYS A 4 -23.67 40.87 16.24
CA LYS A 4 -22.49 40.38 16.98
C LYS A 4 -22.41 38.85 17.01
N CYS A 5 -23.56 38.19 17.02
CA CYS A 5 -23.65 36.72 16.97
C CYS A 5 -23.21 36.17 15.60
N LEU A 6 -23.63 36.84 14.50
CA LEU A 6 -23.20 36.51 13.13
C LEU A 6 -21.68 36.63 12.93
N ILE A 7 -21.05 37.65 13.50
CA ILE A 7 -19.60 37.84 13.41
C ILE A 7 -18.86 36.74 14.18
N PHE A 8 -19.37 36.34 15.35
CA PHE A 8 -18.77 35.26 16.13
C PHE A 8 -18.82 33.91 15.40
N ILE A 9 -19.94 33.60 14.75
CA ILE A 9 -20.11 32.37 13.96
C ILE A 9 -19.14 32.34 12.76
N ALA A 10 -18.97 33.47 12.07
CA ALA A 10 -18.05 33.57 10.93
C ALA A 10 -16.57 33.32 11.33
N VAL A 11 -16.15 33.78 12.51
CA VAL A 11 -14.79 33.57 13.02
C VAL A 11 -14.52 32.10 13.34
N VAL A 12 -15.50 31.36 13.86
CA VAL A 12 -15.35 29.93 14.17
C VAL A 12 -15.16 29.08 12.91
N PHE A 13 -15.81 29.43 11.80
CA PHE A 13 -15.63 28.74 10.52
C PHE A 13 -14.22 28.90 9.93
N LEU A 14 -13.53 30.00 10.22
CA LEU A 14 -12.16 30.24 9.75
C LEU A 14 -11.11 29.36 10.45
N PHE A 15 -11.40 28.86 11.66
CA PHE A 15 -10.51 27.96 12.41
C PHE A 15 -10.72 26.46 12.10
N SER A 16 -11.72 26.10 11.26
CA SER A 16 -11.95 24.71 10.88
C SER A 16 -10.94 24.16 9.87
N CYS A 17 -10.13 25.04 9.27
CA CYS A 17 -9.06 24.64 8.36
C CYS A 17 -7.86 24.14 9.16
N LYS A 18 -7.96 22.92 9.68
CA LYS A 18 -6.79 22.18 10.16
C LYS A 18 -6.02 21.74 8.91
N ASN A 19 -4.95 22.45 8.58
CA ASN A 19 -3.89 21.85 7.77
C ASN A 19 -3.46 20.60 8.51
N LYS A 20 -3.69 19.41 7.92
CA LYS A 20 -3.03 18.20 8.39
C LYS A 20 -1.55 18.51 8.30
N SER A 21 -0.94 18.76 9.46
CA SER A 21 0.49 18.98 9.58
C SER A 21 1.15 17.84 8.84
N HIS A 22 2.03 18.17 7.89
CA HIS A 22 2.84 17.25 7.11
C HIS A 22 3.90 16.56 8.01
N GLN A 23 3.58 16.31 9.29
CA GLN A 23 4.37 15.63 10.29
C GLN A 23 4.11 14.13 10.32
N GLU A 24 3.12 13.65 9.57
CA GLU A 24 2.86 12.21 9.45
C GLU A 24 3.98 11.51 8.65
N ALA A 25 4.67 12.22 7.75
CA ALA A 25 5.72 11.68 6.88
C ALA A 25 7.02 11.26 7.62
N GLU A 26 7.29 11.80 8.80
CA GLU A 26 8.56 11.51 9.52
C GLU A 26 8.55 10.15 10.22
N ASN A 27 7.37 9.58 10.50
CA ASN A 27 7.20 8.30 11.19
C ASN A 27 6.58 7.18 10.33
N GLN A 28 6.33 7.41 9.04
CA GLN A 28 5.84 6.32 8.18
C GLN A 28 6.97 5.33 7.89
N PRO A 29 6.74 4.01 8.04
CA PRO A 29 7.67 3.00 7.55
C PRO A 29 8.06 3.31 6.10
N ALA A 30 9.35 3.42 5.80
CA ALA A 30 9.87 3.72 4.46
C ALA A 30 9.47 2.70 3.37
N ILE A 31 8.82 1.61 3.77
CA ILE A 31 8.33 0.49 2.97
C ILE A 31 6.91 0.71 2.44
N GLN A 32 6.16 1.70 2.94
CA GLN A 32 4.82 1.99 2.44
C GLN A 32 4.82 2.28 0.94
N GLY A 33 3.82 1.77 0.23
CA GLY A 33 3.67 1.95 -1.21
C GLY A 33 3.20 0.68 -1.92
N THR A 34 3.18 0.77 -3.26
CA THR A 34 2.88 -0.38 -4.13
C THR A 34 4.15 -0.85 -4.82
N TRP A 35 4.49 -2.11 -4.59
CA TRP A 35 5.69 -2.75 -5.07
C TRP A 35 5.35 -3.80 -6.11
N LYS A 36 6.10 -3.82 -7.21
CA LYS A 36 5.98 -4.85 -8.24
C LYS A 36 7.13 -5.84 -8.09
N LEU A 37 6.83 -7.13 -8.12
CA LEU A 37 7.87 -8.16 -8.22
C LEU A 37 8.53 -8.08 -9.60
N ILE A 38 9.84 -7.79 -9.62
CA ILE A 38 10.62 -7.67 -10.86
C ILE A 38 11.31 -9.00 -11.21
N SER A 39 11.87 -9.68 -10.20
CA SER A 39 12.54 -10.97 -10.35
C SER A 39 12.61 -11.69 -9.00
N GLY A 40 12.97 -12.97 -9.04
CA GLY A 40 13.25 -13.76 -7.85
C GLY A 40 14.15 -14.94 -8.18
N THR A 41 14.67 -15.61 -7.14
CA THR A 41 15.41 -16.85 -7.28
C THR A 41 14.88 -17.89 -6.30
N ILE A 42 14.97 -19.16 -6.71
CA ILE A 42 14.67 -20.30 -5.85
C ILE A 42 16.01 -20.89 -5.42
N ASN A 43 16.24 -20.95 -4.10
CA ASN A 43 17.43 -21.56 -3.52
C ASN A 43 17.06 -22.92 -2.94
N ASP A 44 17.48 -24.00 -3.61
CA ASP A 44 17.28 -25.35 -3.12
C ASP A 44 18.39 -25.71 -2.12
N LYS A 45 18.02 -25.81 -0.84
CA LYS A 45 18.95 -26.13 0.25
C LYS A 45 19.52 -27.55 0.16
N LYS A 46 18.84 -28.49 -0.49
CA LYS A 46 19.29 -29.89 -0.58
C LYS A 46 20.31 -30.09 -1.69
N SER A 47 20.06 -29.47 -2.86
CA SER A 47 20.97 -29.57 -4.00
C SER A 47 22.01 -28.44 -4.07
N GLY A 48 21.86 -27.38 -3.27
CA GLY A 48 22.70 -26.19 -3.30
C GLY A 48 22.53 -25.34 -4.56
N ARG A 49 21.54 -25.65 -5.41
CA ARG A 49 21.31 -24.97 -6.68
C ARG A 49 20.43 -23.74 -6.49
N THR A 50 20.81 -22.66 -7.14
CA THR A 50 19.96 -21.46 -7.31
C THR A 50 19.40 -21.45 -8.72
N THR A 51 18.09 -21.35 -8.85
CA THR A 51 17.41 -21.21 -10.16
C THR A 51 16.63 -19.91 -10.23
N SER A 52 16.45 -19.39 -11.44
CA SER A 52 15.62 -18.20 -11.66
C SER A 52 14.15 -18.52 -11.38
N TYR A 53 13.48 -17.64 -10.66
CA TYR A 53 12.06 -17.78 -10.39
C TYR A 53 11.26 -17.52 -11.66
N PRO A 54 10.35 -18.42 -12.05
CA PRO A 54 9.52 -18.22 -13.23
C PRO A 54 8.68 -16.94 -13.09
N MET A 55 8.77 -16.06 -14.09
CA MET A 55 8.06 -14.78 -14.14
C MET A 55 6.94 -14.81 -15.20
N ASP A 56 6.26 -15.94 -15.34
CA ASP A 56 5.05 -16.12 -16.18
C ASP A 56 3.80 -15.44 -15.56
N PHE A 57 3.95 -14.89 -14.37
CA PHE A 57 2.94 -14.12 -13.67
C PHE A 57 3.39 -12.68 -13.38
N SER A 58 2.43 -11.84 -13.02
CA SER A 58 2.66 -10.50 -12.47
C SER A 58 2.18 -10.49 -11.03
N MET A 59 2.92 -9.81 -10.16
CA MET A 59 2.57 -9.70 -8.75
C MET A 59 2.85 -8.30 -8.24
N ILE A 60 1.92 -7.79 -7.45
CA ILE A 60 2.08 -6.57 -6.68
C ILE A 60 1.89 -6.85 -5.19
N LYS A 61 2.56 -6.05 -4.36
CA LYS A 61 2.35 -5.97 -2.93
C LYS A 61 2.05 -4.52 -2.57
N ILE A 62 0.97 -4.30 -1.85
CA ILE A 62 0.53 -3.00 -1.36
C ILE A 62 0.81 -3.00 0.13
N ILE A 63 1.53 -1.99 0.62
CA ILE A 63 1.90 -1.85 2.03
C ILE A 63 1.47 -0.46 2.49
N ASN A 64 0.63 -0.42 3.51
CA ASN A 64 0.10 0.81 4.09
C ASN A 64 0.60 0.93 5.53
N GLU A 65 -0.01 1.74 6.39
CA GLU A 65 0.44 1.95 7.77
C GLU A 65 0.54 0.67 8.60
N THR A 66 -0.51 -0.16 8.59
CA THR A 66 -0.65 -1.32 9.49
C THR A 66 -0.94 -2.63 8.77
N HIS A 67 -1.14 -2.58 7.45
CA HIS A 67 -1.60 -3.71 6.65
C HIS A 67 -0.82 -3.84 5.36
N PHE A 68 -0.79 -5.07 4.85
CA PHE A 68 -0.38 -5.36 3.50
C PHE A 68 -1.44 -6.18 2.77
N ALA A 69 -1.42 -6.09 1.45
CA ALA A 69 -2.09 -7.00 0.55
C ALA A 69 -1.15 -7.40 -0.57
N PHE A 70 -1.35 -8.56 -1.18
CA PHE A 70 -0.70 -8.93 -2.42
C PHE A 70 -1.71 -9.49 -3.41
N LEU A 71 -1.41 -9.29 -4.68
CA LEU A 71 -2.16 -9.84 -5.79
C LEU A 71 -1.17 -10.44 -6.77
N LYS A 72 -1.41 -11.69 -7.16
CA LYS A 72 -0.67 -12.42 -8.18
C LYS A 72 -1.65 -12.91 -9.23
N HIS A 73 -1.29 -12.77 -10.50
CA HIS A 73 -2.07 -13.32 -11.61
C HIS A 73 -1.15 -13.74 -12.76
N ASN A 74 -1.59 -14.74 -13.53
CA ASN A 74 -0.92 -15.11 -14.77
C ASN A 74 -0.91 -13.92 -15.75
N LYS A 75 0.17 -13.73 -16.50
CA LYS A 75 0.24 -12.70 -17.56
C LYS A 75 -0.66 -13.02 -18.75
N ASN A 76 -0.88 -14.31 -19.03
CA ASN A 76 -1.69 -14.81 -20.14
C ASN A 76 -2.74 -15.81 -19.62
N PRO A 77 -3.76 -15.35 -18.86
CA PRO A 77 -4.76 -16.24 -18.28
C PRO A 77 -5.72 -16.76 -19.35
N LYS A 78 -6.04 -18.06 -19.29
CA LYS A 78 -7.20 -18.64 -20.00
C LYS A 78 -8.48 -18.57 -19.17
N ASP A 79 -8.31 -18.55 -17.85
CA ASP A 79 -9.34 -18.51 -16.81
C ASP A 79 -8.71 -17.92 -15.51
N SER A 80 -9.31 -18.14 -14.34
CA SER A 80 -8.78 -17.69 -13.05
C SER A 80 -7.61 -18.54 -12.51
N SER A 81 -7.08 -19.50 -13.27
CA SER A 81 -5.92 -20.30 -12.86
C SER A 81 -4.67 -19.43 -12.72
N GLY A 82 -3.90 -19.69 -11.66
CA GLY A 82 -2.71 -18.91 -11.34
C GLY A 82 -3.00 -17.52 -10.74
N PHE A 83 -4.25 -17.24 -10.37
CA PHE A 83 -4.58 -16.14 -9.46
C PHE A 83 -4.35 -16.56 -8.00
N ASP A 84 -3.71 -15.67 -7.23
CA ASP A 84 -3.54 -15.82 -5.78
C ASP A 84 -3.54 -14.43 -5.14
N ALA A 85 -4.13 -14.31 -3.97
CA ALA A 85 -4.23 -13.05 -3.25
C ALA A 85 -4.36 -13.29 -1.76
N GLY A 86 -3.87 -12.32 -0.99
CA GLY A 86 -3.98 -12.36 0.46
C GLY A 86 -3.56 -11.04 1.08
N GLY A 87 -3.80 -10.92 2.38
CA GLY A 87 -3.42 -9.74 3.13
C GLY A 87 -3.46 -10.00 4.63
N GLY A 88 -2.95 -9.05 5.39
CA GLY A 88 -2.87 -9.12 6.84
C GLY A 88 -2.23 -7.87 7.42
N THR A 89 -2.08 -7.88 8.74
CA THR A 89 -1.31 -6.86 9.46
C THR A 89 0.18 -7.19 9.43
N TYR A 90 1.04 -6.18 9.57
CA TYR A 90 2.49 -6.34 9.67
C TYR A 90 3.10 -5.41 10.71
#